data_AF-A0A367GSZ7-F1
#
_entry.id   AF-A0A367GSZ7-F1
#
_cell.length_a   1.000
_cell.length_b   1.000
_cell.length_c   1.000
_cell.angle_alpha   90.00
_cell.angle_beta   90.00
_cell.angle_gamma   90.00
#
_symmetry.space_group_name_H-M   'P 1'
#
loop_
_entity.id
_entity.type
_entity.pdbx_description
1 polymer ?
#
loop_
_entity_poly.entity_id
_entity_poly.type
_entity_poly.pdbx_seq_one_letter_code
_entity_poly.pdbx_strand_id
1 'polypeptide(L)'
;MKKMVAFFIGLLCQQVAFAQPQPQDITFQTNTSFNGNAFSSDFPFGILVKQEVERQQSDTSVHALMLEEYGKAFFVSNTPNPPVQFEYHAKIKLFDKAGLKKGFIEIPLYNRDRASFEKIREVKAKTFYSAADGSIKSVSMDENDVQTIRLNDHHSVVKFTLPDLQPGCVIEYKYILESPYIVNFKTWEFQSDIPKLSSTYNVIIPQFFGYEVTMKGDLKLTGTKTQVDKKCYFFNGLATDCINTVYAMKDIPAFVKKTGMTSARDFRSAIFFQLTDMIAVPNLLIVTMAYQLV
;
A
#
# COMPACT_ATOMS: atom_id res chain seq x y z
N MET A 1 36.67 -17.61 -69.29
CA MET A 1 36.48 -18.14 -67.91
C MET A 1 36.24 -16.97 -66.98
N LYS A 2 35.15 -17.05 -66.21
CA LYS A 2 34.55 -16.00 -65.38
C LYS A 2 35.43 -15.60 -64.17
N LYS A 3 35.58 -14.30 -63.90
CA LYS A 3 35.79 -13.68 -62.57
C LYS A 3 35.21 -12.26 -62.63
N MET A 4 33.92 -12.09 -62.37
CA MET A 4 33.30 -11.73 -61.08
C MET A 4 33.68 -10.31 -60.61
N VAL A 5 32.81 -9.36 -60.98
CA VAL A 5 32.79 -7.97 -60.52
C VAL A 5 32.01 -7.93 -59.21
N ALA A 6 32.63 -7.44 -58.13
CA ALA A 6 31.95 -7.20 -56.86
C ALA A 6 31.43 -5.76 -56.81
N PHE A 7 30.12 -5.60 -56.86
CA PHE A 7 29.41 -4.35 -56.57
C PHE A 7 29.28 -4.21 -55.04
N PHE A 8 29.94 -3.21 -54.46
CA PHE A 8 29.69 -2.79 -53.08
C PHE A 8 28.48 -1.85 -53.06
N ILE A 9 27.32 -2.36 -52.63
CA ILE A 9 26.17 -1.53 -52.27
C ILE A 9 26.34 -1.15 -50.79
N GLY A 10 26.77 0.08 -50.54
CA GLY A 10 26.78 0.67 -49.20
C GLY A 10 25.36 0.96 -48.75
N LEU A 11 24.83 0.15 -47.84
CA LEU A 11 23.57 0.42 -47.16
C LEU A 11 23.82 1.46 -46.06
N LEU A 12 23.45 2.73 -46.30
CA LEU A 12 23.36 3.73 -45.24
C LEU A 12 22.22 3.32 -44.28
N CYS A 13 22.58 2.75 -43.13
CA CYS A 13 21.66 2.62 -42.01
C CYS A 13 21.56 3.99 -41.31
N GLN A 14 20.59 4.81 -41.71
CA GLN A 14 20.22 6.00 -40.94
C GLN A 14 19.52 5.53 -39.67
N GLN A 15 20.23 5.60 -38.54
CA GLN A 15 19.64 5.44 -37.23
C GLN A 15 18.80 6.68 -36.93
N VAL A 16 17.47 6.55 -37.01
CA VAL A 16 16.53 7.54 -36.48
C VAL A 16 16.56 7.39 -34.96
N ALA A 17 17.30 8.27 -34.28
CA ALA A 17 17.26 8.37 -32.83
C ALA A 17 15.92 8.97 -32.41
N PHE A 18 14.99 8.12 -31.98
CA PHE A 18 13.80 8.57 -31.25
C PHE A 18 14.25 9.06 -29.87
N ALA A 19 14.38 10.38 -29.71
CA ALA A 19 14.47 10.99 -28.40
C ALA A 19 13.16 10.73 -27.66
N GLN A 20 13.17 9.80 -26.70
CA GLN A 20 12.09 9.62 -25.74
C GLN A 20 12.05 10.86 -24.84
N PRO A 21 10.90 11.55 -24.68
CA PRO A 21 10.80 12.65 -23.74
C PRO A 21 11.06 12.10 -22.32
N GLN A 22 12.07 12.66 -21.66
CA GLN A 22 12.30 12.40 -20.24
C GLN A 22 11.07 12.90 -19.45
N PRO A 23 10.55 12.13 -18.47
CA PRO A 23 9.48 12.63 -17.61
C PRO A 23 9.97 13.90 -16.92
N GLN A 24 9.23 14.98 -17.06
CA GLN A 24 9.54 16.23 -16.38
C GLN A 24 9.29 16.04 -14.89
N ASP A 25 10.32 16.33 -14.08
CA ASP A 25 10.21 16.41 -12.63
C ASP A 25 9.08 17.38 -12.28
N ILE A 26 8.05 16.88 -11.60
CA ILE A 26 6.99 17.73 -11.06
C ILE A 26 7.61 18.54 -9.91
N THR A 27 8.02 19.77 -10.20
CA THR A 27 8.43 20.72 -9.17
C THR A 27 7.21 21.14 -8.35
N PHE A 28 7.01 20.51 -7.19
CA PHE A 28 6.12 21.01 -6.16
C PHE A 28 6.75 22.26 -5.54
N GLN A 29 6.04 23.40 -5.57
CA GLN A 29 6.47 24.63 -4.92
C GLN A 29 6.48 24.41 -3.39
N THR A 30 7.64 24.02 -2.83
CA THR A 30 7.80 23.84 -1.38
C THR A 30 8.08 25.18 -0.71
N ASN A 31 7.05 25.97 -0.49
CA ASN A 31 7.09 27.01 0.54
C ASN A 31 6.43 26.48 1.80
N THR A 32 7.18 25.72 2.60
CA THR A 32 6.99 25.66 4.06
C THR A 32 8.22 25.06 4.72
N SER A 33 8.76 25.80 5.67
CA SER A 33 9.75 25.38 6.66
C SER A 33 9.42 24.00 7.25
N PHE A 34 10.39 23.10 7.21
CA PHE A 34 10.31 21.73 7.68
C PHE A 34 10.28 21.68 9.22
N ASN A 35 9.08 21.56 9.80
CA ASN A 35 8.94 21.16 11.21
C ASN A 35 8.94 19.63 11.28
N GLY A 36 10.03 19.04 11.81
CA GLY A 36 10.26 17.61 11.94
C GLY A 36 9.38 16.87 12.97
N ASN A 37 8.14 17.31 13.21
CA ASN A 37 7.27 16.81 14.30
C ASN A 37 5.94 16.19 13.87
N ALA A 38 5.72 15.91 12.58
CA ALA A 38 4.49 15.22 12.14
C ALA A 38 4.83 13.91 11.42
N PHE A 39 5.36 12.94 12.15
CA PHE A 39 5.05 11.54 11.82
C PHE A 39 3.58 11.35 12.19
N SER A 40 2.70 11.41 11.20
CA SER A 40 1.27 11.32 11.44
C SER A 40 0.94 9.98 12.09
N SER A 41 0.20 10.03 13.20
CA SER A 41 -0.69 8.93 13.57
C SER A 41 -1.69 8.69 12.43
N ASP A 42 -2.48 7.62 12.50
CA ASP A 42 -3.64 7.50 11.62
C ASP A 42 -4.47 8.80 11.61
N PHE A 43 -5.09 9.12 10.48
CA PHE A 43 -5.95 10.29 10.33
C PHE A 43 -7.42 9.91 10.64
N PRO A 44 -8.23 10.85 11.15
CA PRO A 44 -9.60 10.56 11.53
C PRO A 44 -10.47 10.29 10.30
N PHE A 45 -11.15 9.13 10.30
CA PHE A 45 -12.08 8.75 9.23
C PHE A 45 -13.31 9.67 9.19
N GLY A 46 -13.74 10.03 7.98
CA GLY A 46 -14.99 10.72 7.75
C GLY A 46 -14.93 12.23 7.91
N ILE A 47 -13.74 12.80 8.13
CA ILE A 47 -13.56 14.25 8.25
C ILE A 47 -13.57 14.88 6.86
N LEU A 48 -14.59 15.71 6.66
CA LEU A 48 -14.76 16.48 5.46
C LEU A 48 -13.78 17.66 5.44
N VAL A 49 -12.94 17.71 4.40
CA VAL A 49 -12.02 18.83 4.19
C VAL A 49 -12.29 19.43 2.82
N LYS A 50 -12.82 20.66 2.80
CA LYS A 50 -13.25 21.34 1.57
C LYS A 50 -12.10 21.47 0.56
N GLN A 51 -10.90 21.78 1.03
CA GLN A 51 -9.70 21.95 0.20
C GLN A 51 -9.30 20.65 -0.54
N GLU A 52 -9.58 19.48 0.04
CA GLU A 52 -9.30 18.20 -0.62
C GLU A 52 -10.25 18.00 -1.81
N VAL A 53 -11.53 18.33 -1.64
CA VAL A 53 -12.54 18.24 -2.70
C VAL A 53 -12.35 19.33 -3.75
N GLU A 54 -11.90 20.52 -3.39
CA GLU A 54 -11.65 21.61 -4.35
C GLU A 54 -10.30 21.48 -5.05
N ARG A 55 -9.41 20.59 -4.59
CA ARG A 55 -8.09 20.38 -5.18
C ARG A 55 -8.20 20.09 -6.69
N GLN A 56 -7.42 20.84 -7.45
CA GLN A 56 -7.21 20.66 -8.88
C GLN A 56 -5.80 20.16 -9.16
N GLN A 57 -5.60 19.64 -10.37
CA GLN A 57 -4.30 19.23 -10.89
C GLN A 57 -4.16 19.73 -12.33
N SER A 58 -3.00 20.30 -12.67
CA SER A 58 -2.72 20.83 -14.00
C SER A 58 -2.22 19.76 -14.98
N ASP A 59 -1.57 18.73 -14.47
CA ASP A 59 -1.12 17.59 -15.27
C ASP A 59 -2.29 16.66 -15.63
N THR A 60 -2.73 16.73 -16.88
CA THR A 60 -3.83 15.91 -17.42
C THR A 60 -3.56 14.40 -17.44
N SER A 61 -2.31 13.97 -17.25
CA SER A 61 -1.98 12.54 -17.10
C SER A 61 -2.32 11.98 -15.72
N VAL A 62 -2.57 12.84 -14.74
CA VAL A 62 -2.89 12.46 -13.36
C VAL A 62 -4.40 12.44 -13.16
N HIS A 63 -4.98 11.26 -13.27
CA HIS A 63 -6.43 11.05 -13.13
C HIS A 63 -6.91 10.90 -11.67
N ALA A 64 -6.01 10.54 -10.76
CA ALA A 64 -6.26 10.44 -9.33
C ALA A 64 -4.99 10.69 -8.52
N LEU A 65 -5.13 11.11 -7.27
CA LEU A 65 -4.04 11.41 -6.34
C LEU A 65 -4.37 10.86 -4.95
N MET A 66 -3.49 10.03 -4.41
CA MET A 66 -3.56 9.62 -3.01
C MET A 66 -3.16 10.81 -2.14
N LEU A 67 -4.10 11.35 -1.38
CA LEU A 67 -3.87 12.49 -0.48
C LEU A 67 -3.15 12.01 0.78
N GLU A 68 -3.69 10.97 1.39
CA GLU A 68 -3.14 10.36 2.60
C GLU A 68 -3.33 8.86 2.53
N GLU A 69 -2.27 8.13 2.89
CA GLU A 69 -2.29 6.68 3.01
C GLU A 69 -1.59 6.30 4.32
N TYR A 70 -2.28 5.50 5.12
CA TYR A 70 -1.79 5.02 6.40
C TYR A 70 -2.01 3.52 6.53
N GLY A 71 -1.00 2.81 7.00
CA GLY A 71 -1.07 1.41 7.35
C GLY A 71 -0.56 1.17 8.75
N LYS A 72 -1.17 0.23 9.46
CA LYS A 72 -0.68 -0.25 10.75
C LYS A 72 -0.72 -1.76 10.80
N ALA A 73 0.41 -2.39 11.06
CA ALA A 73 0.50 -3.84 11.23
C ALA A 73 1.04 -4.19 12.62
N PHE A 74 0.36 -5.11 13.31
CA PHE A 74 0.71 -5.52 14.66
C PHE A 74 0.19 -6.92 14.99
N PHE A 75 0.77 -7.55 16.01
CA PHE A 75 0.32 -8.85 16.50
C PHE A 75 -0.83 -8.71 17.50
N VAL A 76 -1.86 -9.54 17.34
CA VAL A 76 -2.99 -9.59 18.28
C VAL A 76 -2.64 -10.48 19.47
N SER A 77 -2.70 -9.91 20.68
CA SER A 77 -2.37 -10.60 21.93
C SER A 77 -3.41 -11.64 22.35
N ASN A 78 -3.00 -12.56 23.23
CA ASN A 78 -3.88 -13.49 23.96
C ASN A 78 -4.78 -14.35 23.08
N THR A 79 -4.30 -14.73 21.89
CA THR A 79 -4.97 -15.72 21.06
C THR A 79 -4.04 -16.93 20.87
N PRO A 80 -4.57 -18.17 20.76
CA PRO A 80 -3.74 -19.37 20.65
C PRO A 80 -2.76 -19.35 19.47
N ASN A 81 -3.20 -18.76 18.36
CA ASN A 81 -2.40 -18.53 17.15
C ASN A 81 -2.48 -17.04 16.82
N PRO A 82 -1.58 -16.19 17.35
CA PRO A 82 -1.66 -14.74 17.24
C PRO A 82 -1.60 -14.28 15.78
N PRO A 83 -2.72 -13.79 15.21
CA PRO A 83 -2.69 -13.26 13.86
C PRO A 83 -1.96 -11.92 13.85
N VAL A 84 -1.45 -11.57 12.69
CA VAL A 84 -1.10 -10.19 12.35
C VAL A 84 -2.40 -9.50 11.94
N GLN A 85 -2.73 -8.41 12.63
CA GLN A 85 -3.75 -7.48 12.20
C GLN A 85 -3.10 -6.37 11.38
N PHE A 86 -3.67 -6.08 10.22
CA PHE A 86 -3.29 -4.98 9.36
C PHE A 86 -4.48 -4.05 9.14
N GLU A 87 -4.34 -2.82 9.59
CA GLU A 87 -5.29 -1.73 9.38
C GLU A 87 -4.78 -0.89 8.22
N TYR A 88 -5.62 -0.67 7.21
CA TYR A 88 -5.33 0.19 6.07
C TYR A 88 -6.32 1.33 6.03
N HIS A 89 -5.86 2.55 5.77
CA HIS A 89 -6.68 3.74 5.64
C HIS A 89 -6.13 4.60 4.49
N ALA A 90 -7.00 4.95 3.54
CA ALA A 90 -6.61 5.75 2.39
C ALA A 90 -7.66 6.81 2.07
N LYS A 91 -7.17 7.96 1.63
CA LYS A 91 -7.97 9.05 1.09
C LYS A 91 -7.44 9.46 -0.28
N ILE A 92 -8.28 9.40 -1.31
CA ILE A 92 -7.89 9.58 -2.72
C ILE A 92 -8.79 10.62 -3.37
N LYS A 93 -8.18 11.62 -4.00
CA LYS A 93 -8.85 12.57 -4.89
C LYS A 93 -8.98 11.96 -6.29
N LEU A 94 -10.19 11.95 -6.84
CA LEU A 94 -10.48 11.49 -8.20
C LEU A 94 -10.77 12.71 -9.07
N PHE A 95 -9.95 12.99 -10.09
CA PHE A 95 -10.09 14.23 -10.87
C PHE A 95 -11.11 14.09 -11.99
N ASP A 96 -11.13 12.94 -12.67
CA ASP A 96 -11.95 12.72 -13.87
C ASP A 96 -12.53 11.30 -13.94
N LYS A 97 -13.20 11.01 -15.07
CA LYS A 97 -13.81 9.70 -15.34
C LYS A 97 -12.82 8.54 -15.31
N ALA A 98 -11.58 8.75 -15.78
CA ALA A 98 -10.55 7.71 -15.75
C ALA A 98 -10.06 7.44 -14.33
N GLY A 99 -10.09 8.46 -13.46
CA GLY A 99 -9.80 8.35 -12.03
C GLY A 99 -10.81 7.53 -11.25
N LEU A 100 -12.09 7.52 -11.66
CA LEU A 100 -13.17 6.82 -10.96
C LEU A 100 -12.92 5.32 -10.78
N LYS A 101 -12.08 4.71 -11.62
CA LYS A 101 -11.66 3.31 -11.46
C LYS A 101 -10.99 3.02 -10.11
N LYS A 102 -10.48 4.04 -9.41
CA LYS A 102 -9.90 3.92 -8.06
C LYS A 102 -10.94 3.78 -6.95
N GLY A 103 -12.21 3.99 -7.26
CA GLY A 103 -13.32 3.72 -6.34
C GLY A 103 -13.80 2.26 -6.34
N PHE A 104 -13.24 1.39 -7.19
CA PHE A 104 -13.49 -0.05 -7.15
C PHE A 104 -12.31 -0.71 -6.44
N ILE A 105 -12.54 -1.19 -5.21
CA ILE A 105 -11.49 -1.73 -4.37
C ILE A 105 -11.52 -3.25 -4.43
N GLU A 106 -10.35 -3.85 -4.65
CA GLU A 106 -10.15 -5.29 -4.61
C GLU A 106 -9.02 -5.61 -3.62
N ILE A 107 -9.32 -6.45 -2.63
CA ILE A 107 -8.37 -6.88 -1.61
C ILE A 107 -8.17 -8.39 -1.77
N PRO A 108 -7.05 -8.84 -2.34
CA PRO A 108 -6.75 -10.27 -2.44
C PRO A 108 -6.46 -10.84 -1.04
N LEU A 109 -6.99 -12.03 -0.80
CA LEU A 109 -6.80 -12.80 0.43
C LEU A 109 -6.20 -14.16 0.09
N TYR A 110 -5.23 -14.59 0.89
CA TYR A 110 -4.60 -15.90 0.78
C TYR A 110 -5.15 -16.89 1.81
N ASN A 111 -5.53 -18.07 1.30
CA ASN A 111 -6.09 -19.17 2.09
C ASN A 111 -5.17 -20.38 1.93
N ARG A 112 -4.35 -20.71 2.93
CA ARG A 112 -3.56 -21.94 2.87
C ARG A 112 -4.48 -23.15 2.90
N ASP A 113 -5.40 -23.14 3.86
CA ASP A 113 -6.38 -24.20 4.09
C ASP A 113 -7.61 -23.66 4.87
N ARG A 114 -8.52 -24.55 5.30
CA ARG A 114 -9.75 -24.17 6.03
C ARG A 114 -9.49 -23.62 7.44
N ALA A 115 -8.34 -23.91 8.05
CA ALA A 115 -7.97 -23.48 9.39
C ALA A 115 -7.00 -22.28 9.39
N SER A 116 -6.28 -22.05 8.29
CA SER A 116 -5.33 -20.96 8.10
C SER A 116 -5.68 -20.14 6.85
N PHE A 117 -6.36 -19.02 7.07
CA PHE A 117 -6.83 -18.13 6.02
C PHE A 117 -6.86 -16.66 6.46
N GLU A 118 -6.67 -15.77 5.49
CA GLU A 118 -6.86 -14.33 5.66
C GLU A 118 -8.34 -13.95 5.61
N LYS A 119 -8.71 -12.89 6.34
CA LYS A 119 -10.07 -12.37 6.33
C LYS A 119 -10.10 -10.86 6.57
N ILE A 120 -11.09 -10.22 5.96
CA ILE A 120 -11.44 -8.83 6.25
C ILE A 120 -12.47 -8.80 7.38
N ARG A 121 -12.20 -8.01 8.42
CA ARG A 121 -13.05 -7.88 9.60
C ARG A 121 -14.00 -6.71 9.54
N GLU A 122 -13.52 -5.60 8.99
CA GLU A 122 -14.24 -4.35 8.90
C GLU A 122 -13.84 -3.70 7.57
N VAL A 123 -14.82 -3.11 6.90
CA VAL A 123 -14.63 -2.17 5.80
C VAL A 123 -15.50 -0.97 6.10
N LYS A 124 -14.92 0.23 6.03
CA LYS A 124 -15.67 1.49 6.01
C LYS A 124 -15.23 2.28 4.80
N ALA A 125 -16.19 2.85 4.11
CA ALA A 125 -15.94 3.63 2.91
C ALA A 125 -16.91 4.81 2.83
N LYS A 126 -16.42 5.94 2.33
CA LYS A 126 -17.18 7.18 2.19
C LYS A 126 -16.68 7.96 0.98
N THR A 127 -17.62 8.57 0.26
CA THR A 127 -17.33 9.50 -0.82
C THR A 127 -17.72 10.91 -0.40
N PHE A 128 -16.89 11.90 -0.73
CA PHE A 128 -17.12 13.32 -0.50
C PHE A 128 -17.13 14.07 -1.83
N TYR A 129 -18.08 14.98 -2.01
CA TYR A 129 -18.26 15.69 -3.27
C TYR A 129 -18.87 17.08 -3.05
N SER A 130 -18.68 17.96 -4.04
CA SER A 130 -19.35 19.27 -4.06
C SER A 130 -20.77 19.13 -4.60
N ALA A 131 -21.75 19.59 -3.84
CA ALA A 131 -23.12 19.70 -4.29
C ALA A 131 -23.34 20.99 -5.12
N ALA A 132 -24.50 21.07 -5.78
CA ALA A 132 -24.87 22.21 -6.64
C ALA A 132 -24.94 23.56 -5.90
N ASP A 133 -25.18 23.53 -4.59
CA ASP A 133 -25.18 24.70 -3.70
C ASP A 133 -23.77 25.11 -3.24
N GLY A 134 -22.72 24.42 -3.69
CA GLY A 134 -21.33 24.65 -3.27
C GLY A 134 -20.98 24.09 -1.89
N SER A 135 -21.92 23.43 -1.21
CA SER A 135 -21.63 22.68 0.02
C SER A 135 -20.93 21.36 -0.32
N ILE A 136 -20.09 20.89 0.59
CA ILE A 136 -19.51 19.55 0.48
C ILE A 136 -20.43 18.57 1.20
N LYS A 137 -20.79 17.49 0.52
CA LYS A 137 -21.62 16.40 1.04
C LYS A 137 -20.84 15.11 1.05
N SER A 138 -21.34 14.12 1.79
CA SER A 138 -20.75 12.80 1.82
C SER A 138 -21.79 11.69 1.82
N VAL A 139 -21.46 10.56 1.20
CA VAL A 139 -22.27 9.34 1.21
C VAL A 139 -21.40 8.20 1.73
N SER A 140 -21.87 7.53 2.79
CA SER A 140 -21.24 6.33 3.33
C SER A 140 -21.69 5.10 2.55
N MET A 141 -20.78 4.15 2.34
CA MET A 141 -21.10 2.82 1.81
C MET A 141 -21.83 1.99 2.86
N ASP A 142 -22.77 1.13 2.44
CA ASP A 142 -23.36 0.13 3.32
C ASP A 142 -22.37 -1.03 3.51
N GLU A 143 -22.25 -1.58 4.72
CA GLU A 143 -21.37 -2.72 4.97
C GLU A 143 -21.80 -3.98 4.19
N ASN A 144 -23.08 -4.07 3.82
CA ASN A 144 -23.63 -5.16 3.00
C ASN A 144 -23.18 -5.08 1.53
N ASP A 145 -22.63 -3.95 1.07
CA ASP A 145 -22.10 -3.81 -0.29
C ASP A 145 -20.73 -4.49 -0.47
N VAL A 146 -20.14 -5.00 0.63
CA VAL A 146 -18.87 -5.72 0.61
C VAL A 146 -19.09 -7.17 0.23
N GLN A 147 -18.45 -7.61 -0.85
CA GLN A 147 -18.58 -8.97 -1.37
C GLN A 147 -17.27 -9.73 -1.25
N THR A 148 -17.32 -10.98 -0.80
CA THR A 148 -16.17 -11.88 -0.83
C THR A 148 -16.38 -12.93 -1.93
N ILE A 149 -15.46 -12.97 -2.89
CA ILE A 149 -15.52 -13.89 -4.04
C ILE A 149 -14.39 -14.91 -3.90
N ARG A 150 -14.72 -16.20 -3.91
CA ARG A 150 -13.72 -17.29 -3.98
C ARG A 150 -13.22 -17.41 -5.42
N LEU A 151 -11.91 -17.29 -5.62
CA LEU A 151 -11.29 -17.42 -6.93
C LEU A 151 -10.82 -18.86 -7.18
N ASN A 152 -10.21 -19.48 -6.18
CA ASN A 152 -9.79 -20.87 -6.17
C ASN A 152 -9.65 -21.37 -4.72
N ASP A 153 -9.06 -22.55 -4.53
CA ASP A 153 -8.90 -23.12 -3.19
C ASP A 153 -8.00 -22.32 -2.27
N HIS A 154 -7.07 -21.55 -2.84
CA HIS A 154 -6.07 -20.79 -2.11
C HIS A 154 -6.26 -19.28 -2.12
N HIS A 155 -7.23 -18.77 -2.88
CA HIS A 155 -7.39 -17.34 -3.08
C HIS A 155 -8.86 -16.94 -3.08
N SER A 156 -9.14 -15.87 -2.36
CA SER A 156 -10.37 -15.11 -2.45
C SER A 156 -10.06 -13.64 -2.65
N VAL A 157 -11.05 -12.87 -3.06
CA VAL A 157 -10.93 -11.42 -3.18
C VAL A 157 -12.14 -10.78 -2.51
N VAL A 158 -11.88 -9.80 -1.65
CA VAL A 158 -12.93 -8.92 -1.13
C VAL A 158 -13.05 -7.74 -2.08
N LYS A 159 -14.26 -7.45 -2.52
CA LYS A 159 -14.57 -6.36 -3.44
C LYS A 159 -15.63 -5.46 -2.84
N PHE A 160 -15.46 -4.16 -3.05
CA PHE A 160 -16.49 -3.17 -2.78
C PHE A 160 -16.29 -1.95 -3.69
N THR A 161 -17.38 -1.23 -3.93
CA THR A 161 -17.37 -0.02 -4.74
C THR A 161 -17.84 1.13 -3.88
N LEU A 162 -17.08 2.22 -3.85
CA LEU A 162 -17.52 3.41 -3.13
C LEU A 162 -18.78 4.01 -3.79
N PRO A 163 -19.72 4.55 -3.01
CA PRO A 163 -20.96 5.10 -3.53
C PRO A 163 -20.73 6.46 -4.21
N ASP A 164 -21.65 6.87 -5.09
CA ASP A 164 -21.69 8.23 -5.68
C ASP A 164 -20.36 8.73 -6.29
N LEU A 165 -19.68 7.84 -7.02
CA LEU A 165 -18.43 8.17 -7.70
C LEU A 165 -18.67 9.14 -8.86
N GLN A 166 -18.13 10.35 -8.73
CA GLN A 166 -18.25 11.43 -9.72
C GLN A 166 -16.92 12.16 -9.88
N PRO A 167 -16.62 12.72 -11.07
CA PRO A 167 -15.43 13.52 -11.30
C PRO A 167 -15.28 14.62 -10.24
N GLY A 168 -14.09 14.74 -9.67
CA GLY A 168 -13.81 15.72 -8.62
C GLY A 168 -14.18 15.26 -7.21
N CYS A 169 -14.73 14.06 -7.00
CA CYS A 169 -14.95 13.56 -5.64
C CYS A 169 -13.65 13.16 -4.94
N VAL A 170 -13.72 13.05 -3.62
CA VAL A 170 -12.70 12.41 -2.78
C VAL A 170 -13.31 11.15 -2.22
N ILE A 171 -12.59 10.04 -2.31
CA ILE A 171 -12.95 8.77 -1.68
C ILE A 171 -12.08 8.53 -0.46
N GLU A 172 -12.66 7.98 0.58
CA GLU A 172 -11.96 7.57 1.79
C GLU A 172 -12.42 6.17 2.15
N TYR A 173 -11.49 5.27 2.42
CA TYR A 173 -11.84 3.93 2.88
C TYR A 173 -10.79 3.39 3.82
N LYS A 174 -11.24 2.54 4.72
CA LYS A 174 -10.40 1.76 5.60
C LYS A 174 -10.87 0.33 5.71
N TYR A 175 -9.94 -0.57 5.96
CA TYR A 175 -10.26 -1.97 6.24
C TYR A 175 -9.30 -2.57 7.25
N ILE A 176 -9.76 -3.65 7.89
CA ILE A 176 -8.95 -4.47 8.81
C ILE A 176 -8.79 -5.86 8.22
N LEU A 177 -7.56 -6.22 7.89
CA LEU A 177 -7.15 -7.55 7.47
C LEU A 177 -6.56 -8.31 8.66
N GLU A 178 -7.09 -9.48 8.96
CA GLU A 178 -6.44 -10.44 9.85
C GLU A 178 -5.75 -11.53 9.03
N SER A 179 -4.47 -11.75 9.31
CA SER A 179 -3.64 -12.75 8.64
C SER A 179 -2.96 -13.67 9.66
N PRO A 180 -3.08 -15.00 9.53
CA PRO A 180 -2.36 -15.94 10.39
C PRO A 180 -0.88 -16.11 9.97
N TYR A 181 -0.43 -15.43 8.92
CA TYR A 181 0.89 -15.65 8.32
C TYR A 181 1.93 -14.70 8.91
N ILE A 182 2.72 -15.21 9.84
CA ILE A 182 3.78 -14.46 10.52
C ILE A 182 5.14 -14.53 9.81
N VAL A 183 5.34 -15.44 8.86
CA VAL A 183 6.65 -15.58 8.17
C VAL A 183 6.93 -14.39 7.26
N ASN A 184 5.91 -13.97 6.49
CA ASN A 184 5.96 -12.79 5.64
C ASN A 184 5.03 -11.75 6.26
N PHE A 185 5.57 -10.95 7.17
CA PHE A 185 4.80 -9.86 7.76
C PHE A 185 4.38 -8.87 6.67
N LYS A 186 3.31 -8.11 6.92
CA LYS A 186 2.63 -7.36 5.87
C LYS A 186 3.60 -6.39 5.17
N THR A 187 3.82 -6.63 3.88
CA THR A 187 4.57 -5.72 3.00
C THR A 187 3.79 -4.44 2.79
N TRP A 188 4.51 -3.31 2.72
CA TRP A 188 3.93 -2.00 2.42
C TRP A 188 4.52 -1.42 1.13
N GLU A 189 3.66 -1.22 0.13
CA GLU A 189 4.02 -0.58 -1.14
C GLU A 189 3.84 0.94 -1.03
N PHE A 190 4.92 1.68 -0.82
CA PHE A 190 4.89 3.15 -0.81
C PHE A 190 4.50 3.69 -2.18
N GLN A 191 4.99 3.08 -3.26
CA GLN A 191 4.69 3.51 -4.63
C GLN A 191 3.54 2.71 -5.25
N SER A 192 2.59 3.39 -5.90
CA SER A 192 1.50 2.76 -6.64
C SER A 192 1.36 3.38 -8.04
N ASP A 193 0.33 3.00 -8.80
CA ASP A 193 0.10 3.51 -10.16
C ASP A 193 -0.53 4.92 -10.19
N ILE A 194 -0.80 5.52 -9.02
CA ILE A 194 -1.16 6.94 -8.88
C ILE A 194 -0.14 7.62 -7.97
N PRO A 195 0.13 8.93 -8.14
CA PRO A 195 1.00 9.64 -7.22
C PRO A 195 0.39 9.69 -5.82
N LYS A 196 1.24 9.85 -4.80
CA LYS A 196 0.82 10.00 -3.40
C LYS A 196 1.51 11.20 -2.77
N LEU A 197 0.75 12.03 -2.04
CA LEU A 197 1.35 13.12 -1.26
C LEU A 197 2.04 12.58 0.00
N SER A 198 1.43 11.59 0.64
CA SER A 198 1.94 10.98 1.87
C SER A 198 1.53 9.52 1.97
N SER A 199 2.47 8.67 2.38
CA SER A 199 2.25 7.27 2.72
C SER A 199 3.05 6.93 3.98
N THR A 200 2.34 6.50 5.01
CA THR A 200 2.90 6.18 6.33
C THR A 200 2.59 4.74 6.71
N TYR A 201 3.58 4.02 7.19
CA TYR A 201 3.42 2.65 7.66
C TYR A 201 3.96 2.47 9.06
N ASN A 202 3.09 2.06 9.98
CA ASN A 202 3.39 1.79 11.38
C ASN A 202 3.43 0.29 11.64
N VAL A 203 4.57 -0.20 12.13
CA VAL A 203 4.79 -1.62 12.40
C VAL A 203 5.12 -1.80 13.87
N ILE A 204 4.33 -2.64 14.55
CA ILE A 204 4.50 -2.94 15.97
C ILE A 204 4.78 -4.44 16.13
N ILE A 205 6.04 -4.77 16.41
CA ILE A 205 6.52 -6.14 16.50
C ILE A 205 6.93 -6.45 17.95
N PRO A 206 6.31 -7.45 18.60
CA PRO A 206 6.76 -7.96 19.90
C PRO A 206 8.19 -8.48 19.82
N GLN A 207 8.99 -8.28 20.87
CA GLN A 207 10.39 -8.74 20.92
C GLN A 207 10.56 -10.28 20.80
N PHE A 208 9.47 -11.05 20.82
CA PHE A 208 9.51 -12.49 20.54
C PHE A 208 9.81 -12.83 19.08
N PHE A 209 9.60 -11.90 18.15
CA PHE A 209 9.80 -12.13 16.72
C PHE A 209 10.90 -11.23 16.18
N GLY A 210 11.95 -11.84 15.61
CA GLY A 210 12.98 -11.16 14.86
C GLY A 210 12.58 -11.06 13.38
N TYR A 211 12.74 -9.87 12.80
CA TYR A 211 12.53 -9.63 11.37
C TYR A 211 13.69 -8.89 10.74
N GLU A 212 14.11 -9.38 9.58
CA GLU A 212 14.93 -8.62 8.65
C GLU A 212 14.04 -7.67 7.85
N VAL A 213 14.37 -6.37 7.89
CA VAL A 213 13.61 -5.32 7.22
C VAL A 213 14.39 -4.85 5.99
N THR A 214 13.80 -4.99 4.81
CA THR A 214 14.43 -4.60 3.54
C THR A 214 13.57 -3.59 2.80
N MET A 215 14.17 -2.47 2.40
CA MET A 215 13.59 -1.52 1.46
C MET A 215 14.05 -1.86 0.03
N LYS A 216 13.12 -1.97 -0.93
CA LYS A 216 13.42 -2.14 -2.36
C LYS A 216 12.84 -0.99 -3.16
N GLY A 217 13.36 -0.75 -4.37
CA GLY A 217 12.95 0.34 -5.26
C GLY A 217 13.79 1.60 -5.10
N ASP A 218 13.56 2.57 -5.99
CA ASP A 218 14.45 3.73 -6.16
C ASP A 218 14.15 4.90 -5.20
N LEU A 219 12.96 4.93 -4.59
CA LEU A 219 12.55 6.01 -3.70
C LEU A 219 12.99 5.74 -2.26
N LYS A 220 13.44 6.79 -1.58
CA LYS A 220 13.91 6.73 -0.19
C LYS A 220 12.80 7.18 0.76
N LEU A 221 12.82 6.63 1.97
CA LEU A 221 11.96 7.10 3.05
C LEU A 221 12.30 8.56 3.39
N THR A 222 11.27 9.37 3.59
CA THR A 222 11.40 10.75 4.07
C THR A 222 11.55 10.81 5.59
N GLY A 223 11.22 9.72 6.30
CA GLY A 223 11.48 9.63 7.73
C GLY A 223 11.27 8.22 8.29
N THR A 224 11.90 7.98 9.44
CA THR A 224 11.71 6.77 10.23
C THR A 224 11.76 7.15 11.71
N LYS A 225 10.81 6.64 12.50
CA LYS A 225 10.76 6.82 13.95
C LYS A 225 10.58 5.47 14.61
N THR A 226 11.48 5.12 15.52
CA THR A 226 11.40 3.88 16.30
C THR A 226 11.29 4.20 17.78
N GLN A 227 10.42 3.49 18.48
CA GLN A 227 10.26 3.54 19.92
C GLN A 227 9.97 2.16 20.48
N VAL A 228 10.13 2.02 21.80
CA VAL A 228 9.79 0.78 22.52
C VAL A 228 8.49 1.00 23.28
N ASP A 229 7.47 0.22 22.92
CA ASP A 229 6.19 0.21 23.64
C ASP A 229 6.25 -0.87 24.72
N LYS A 230 6.26 -0.44 26.00
CA LYS A 230 6.42 -1.35 27.14
C LYS A 230 5.19 -2.24 27.32
N LYS A 231 5.39 -3.55 27.51
CA LYS A 231 4.32 -4.54 27.77
C LYS A 231 3.14 -4.44 26.79
N CYS A 232 3.42 -4.15 25.52
CA CYS A 232 2.43 -3.99 24.45
C CYS A 232 1.73 -5.30 24.05
N TYR A 233 2.38 -6.45 24.30
CA TYR A 233 1.98 -7.74 23.75
C TYR A 233 1.98 -8.80 24.83
N PHE A 234 0.92 -9.59 24.84
CA PHE A 234 0.68 -10.63 25.82
C PHE A 234 0.47 -11.97 25.12
N PHE A 235 1.17 -12.99 25.60
CA PHE A 235 1.02 -14.36 25.12
C PHE A 235 1.10 -15.32 26.29
N ASN A 236 0.02 -16.08 26.51
CA ASN A 236 -0.10 -17.04 27.62
C ASN A 236 0.26 -16.45 29.00
N GLY A 237 -0.19 -15.21 29.27
CA GLY A 237 0.07 -14.51 30.53
C GLY A 237 1.45 -13.86 30.66
N LEU A 238 2.35 -14.05 29.68
CA LEU A 238 3.63 -13.37 29.63
C LEU A 238 3.49 -12.07 28.82
N ALA A 239 4.03 -10.99 29.36
CA ALA A 239 4.09 -9.69 28.69
C ALA A 239 5.48 -9.48 28.08
N THR A 240 5.53 -8.87 26.91
CA THR A 240 6.77 -8.43 26.27
C THR A 240 6.64 -7.01 25.72
N ASP A 241 7.77 -6.36 25.55
CA ASP A 241 7.87 -5.06 24.90
C ASP A 241 7.75 -5.22 23.37
N CYS A 242 7.35 -4.17 22.68
CA CYS A 242 7.32 -4.12 21.21
C CYS A 242 8.29 -3.07 20.71
N ILE A 243 8.86 -3.35 19.55
CA ILE A 243 9.47 -2.33 18.72
C ILE A 243 8.37 -1.76 17.82
N ASN A 244 8.05 -0.49 18.04
CA ASN A 244 7.10 0.28 17.24
C ASN A 244 7.90 1.19 16.31
N THR A 245 7.81 0.94 15.00
CA THR A 245 8.52 1.70 13.98
C THR A 245 7.54 2.28 12.96
N VAL A 246 7.62 3.59 12.77
CA VAL A 246 6.89 4.33 11.73
C VAL A 246 7.84 4.66 10.61
N TYR A 247 7.50 4.23 9.40
CA TYR A 247 8.16 4.56 8.15
C TYR A 247 7.29 5.52 7.35
N ALA A 248 7.86 6.59 6.81
CA ALA A 248 7.12 7.59 6.05
C ALA A 248 7.80 7.93 4.74
N MET A 249 7.00 8.16 3.71
CA MET A 249 7.43 8.68 2.41
C MET A 249 6.43 9.76 1.95
N LYS A 250 6.94 10.85 1.38
CA LYS A 250 6.15 11.97 0.84
C LYS A 250 6.50 12.24 -0.61
N ASP A 251 5.59 12.92 -1.31
CA ASP A 251 5.76 13.35 -2.71
C ASP A 251 6.17 12.19 -3.62
N ILE A 252 5.40 11.11 -3.55
CA ILE A 252 5.68 9.82 -4.19
C ILE A 252 5.14 9.87 -5.63
N PRO A 253 6.00 9.78 -6.66
CA PRO A 253 5.55 9.75 -8.04
C PRO A 253 4.82 8.43 -8.35
N ALA A 254 3.88 8.49 -9.30
CA ALA A 254 3.26 7.29 -9.84
C ALA A 254 4.32 6.34 -10.42
N PHE A 255 4.15 5.05 -10.17
CA PHE A 255 4.96 4.01 -10.80
C PHE A 255 4.52 3.81 -12.25
N VAL A 256 5.42 4.12 -13.18
CA VAL A 256 5.22 3.88 -14.61
C VAL A 256 5.93 2.59 -15.01
N LYS A 257 5.16 1.57 -15.39
CA LYS A 257 5.73 0.32 -15.89
C LYS A 257 6.41 0.57 -17.25
N LYS A 258 7.73 0.36 -17.32
CA LYS A 258 8.50 0.46 -18.57
C LYS A 258 8.38 -0.83 -19.40
N THR A 259 8.48 -0.69 -20.72
CA THR A 259 8.58 -1.83 -21.64
C THR A 259 9.82 -2.66 -21.30
N GLY A 260 9.67 -3.99 -21.25
CA GLY A 260 10.74 -4.92 -20.87
C GLY A 260 10.85 -5.25 -19.37
N MET A 261 10.06 -4.61 -18.49
CA MET A 261 9.98 -5.02 -17.08
C MET A 261 9.26 -6.37 -16.94
N THR A 262 9.95 -7.36 -16.38
CA THR A 262 9.42 -8.71 -16.09
C THR A 262 8.29 -8.66 -15.05
N SER A 263 8.45 -7.86 -14.00
CA SER A 263 7.46 -7.65 -12.95
C SER A 263 7.50 -6.22 -12.44
N ALA A 264 6.35 -5.53 -12.45
CA ALA A 264 6.23 -4.19 -11.88
C ALA A 264 6.48 -4.18 -10.36
N ARG A 265 6.22 -5.30 -9.67
CA ARG A 265 6.36 -5.41 -8.22
C ARG A 265 7.83 -5.26 -7.78
N ASP A 266 8.77 -5.72 -8.60
CA ASP A 266 10.18 -5.79 -8.22
C ASP A 266 10.86 -4.40 -8.23
N PHE A 267 10.25 -3.44 -8.92
CA PHE A 267 10.76 -2.08 -9.08
C PHE A 267 9.98 -1.04 -8.26
N ARG A 268 8.84 -1.40 -7.66
CA ARG A 268 8.09 -0.48 -6.81
C ARG A 268 8.83 -0.25 -5.51
N SER A 269 8.80 0.99 -5.05
CA SER A 269 9.35 1.32 -3.74
C SER A 269 8.46 0.74 -2.65
N ALA A 270 8.96 -0.29 -1.96
CA ALA A 270 8.24 -1.04 -0.94
C ALA A 270 9.17 -1.55 0.17
N ILE A 271 8.60 -1.74 1.36
CA ILE A 271 9.30 -2.28 2.53
C ILE A 271 8.78 -3.68 2.87
N PHE A 272 9.74 -4.59 3.08
CA PHE A 272 9.54 -6.02 3.28
C PHE A 272 10.05 -6.43 4.65
N PHE A 273 9.40 -7.44 5.22
CA PHE A 273 9.70 -7.98 6.54
C PHE A 273 9.77 -9.50 6.43
N GLN A 274 10.96 -10.04 6.62
CA GLN A 274 11.20 -11.48 6.60
C GLN A 274 11.53 -11.96 8.00
N LEU A 275 10.76 -12.92 8.50
CA LEU A 275 11.02 -13.51 9.81
C LEU A 275 12.41 -14.19 9.81
N THR A 276 13.24 -13.84 10.79
CA THR A 276 14.58 -14.42 10.98
C THR A 276 14.61 -15.43 12.11
N ASP A 277 13.97 -15.09 13.22
CA ASP A 277 14.02 -15.89 14.44
C ASP A 277 12.78 -15.66 15.31
N MET A 278 12.56 -16.63 16.19
CA MET A 278 11.53 -16.60 17.21
C MET A 278 12.15 -17.00 18.53
N ILE A 279 11.99 -16.18 19.56
CA ILE A 279 12.46 -16.53 20.90
C ILE A 279 11.58 -17.66 21.43
N ALA A 280 12.18 -18.85 21.56
CA ALA A 280 11.54 -19.96 22.22
C ALA A 280 11.45 -19.67 23.72
N VAL A 281 10.22 -19.49 24.22
CA VAL A 281 9.98 -19.38 25.67
C VAL A 281 9.89 -20.81 26.24
N PRO A 282 10.72 -21.22 27.20
CA PRO A 282 10.60 -22.55 27.81
C PRO A 282 9.21 -22.74 28.45
N ASN A 283 8.60 -23.93 28.31
CA ASN A 283 7.20 -24.27 28.64
C ASN A 283 6.10 -23.70 27.71
N LEU A 284 6.47 -23.16 26.56
CA LEU A 284 5.51 -22.86 25.50
C LEU A 284 5.15 -24.16 24.77
N LEU A 285 3.93 -24.68 25.00
CA LEU A 285 3.32 -25.64 24.09
C LEU A 285 3.01 -24.93 22.76
N ILE A 286 4.04 -24.68 21.96
CA ILE A 286 3.84 -24.43 20.53
C ILE A 286 3.41 -25.80 19.99
N VAL A 287 2.12 -25.94 19.68
CA VAL A 287 1.68 -27.03 18.80
C VAL A 287 2.50 -26.88 17.53
N THR A 288 3.47 -27.77 17.38
CA THR A 288 4.45 -27.74 16.32
C THR A 288 3.73 -28.08 15.03
N MET A 289 3.14 -27.08 14.36
CA MET A 289 2.93 -27.17 12.93
C MET A 289 4.32 -27.06 12.34
N ALA A 290 4.93 -28.21 12.07
CA ALA A 290 6.18 -28.29 11.33
C ALA A 290 6.00 -27.52 10.01
N TYR A 291 6.52 -26.30 9.97
CA TYR A 291 6.82 -25.63 8.72
C TYR A 291 7.97 -26.40 8.10
N GLN A 292 7.67 -27.42 7.30
CA GLN A 292 8.66 -27.89 6.34
C GLN A 292 8.84 -26.77 5.33
N LEU A 293 9.99 -26.10 5.42
CA LEU A 293 10.54 -25.30 4.34
C LEU A 293 10.79 -26.24 3.16
N VAL A 294 9.91 -26.20 2.16
CA VAL A 294 10.17 -26.65 0.78
C VAL A 294 9.61 -25.57 -0.14
#